data_AF-A0A7V8ZIT3-F1
#
_entry.id   AF-A0A7V8ZIT3-F1
#
_cell.length_a   1.000
_cell.length_b   1.000
_cell.length_c   1.000
_cell.angle_alpha   90.00
_cell.angle_beta   90.00
_cell.angle_gamma   90.00
#
_symmetry.space_group_name_H-M   'P 1'
#
loop_
_entity.id
_entity.type
_entity.pdbx_description
1 polymer ?
#
loop_
_entity_poly.entity_id
_entity_poly.type
_entity_poly.pdbx_seq_one_letter_code
_entity_poly.pdbx_strand_id
1 'polypeptide(L)' 'SGVSGLGHHGFHQGRLLFNEQAALELLITVVPDDRVRGLLAGLRPLLDETAGVMFVTDTYVSRPEYFT' A
#
# COMPACT_ATOMS: atom_id res chain seq x y z
N SER A 1 13.97 4.26 -0.33
CA SER A 1 12.59 4.74 -0.12
C SER A 1 12.63 5.85 0.93
N GLY A 2 11.57 6.65 1.05
CA GLY A 2 11.60 7.85 1.90
C GLY A 2 10.23 8.50 2.05
N VAL A 3 9.17 7.68 2.04
CA VAL A 3 7.81 8.20 2.20
C VAL A 3 7.68 8.73 3.62
N SER A 4 7.16 9.94 3.73
CA SER A 4 6.79 10.55 5.00
C SER A 4 5.28 10.79 4.98
N GLY A 5 4.64 10.72 6.12
CA GLY A 5 3.19 10.81 6.20
C GLY A 5 2.71 11.18 7.60
N LEU A 6 1.51 11.74 7.68
CA LEU A 6 0.82 12.04 8.92
C LEU A 6 -0.37 11.08 9.04
N GLY A 7 -0.34 10.20 10.03
CA GLY A 7 -1.46 9.34 10.40
C GLY A 7 -2.20 9.87 11.63
N HIS A 8 -3.26 9.19 12.04
CA HIS A 8 -3.98 9.51 13.29
C HIS A 8 -3.09 9.47 14.54
N HIS A 9 -1.97 8.74 14.50
CA HIS A 9 -1.02 8.60 15.60
C HIS A 9 0.23 9.48 15.45
N GLY A 10 0.21 10.45 14.54
CA GLY A 10 1.29 11.43 14.37
C GLY A 10 2.12 11.25 13.11
N PHE A 11 3.26 11.94 13.07
CA PHE A 11 4.09 12.12 11.89
C PHE A 11 5.14 11.01 11.77
N HIS A 12 5.26 10.42 10.59
CA HIS A 12 6.28 9.42 10.23
C HIS A 12 7.19 10.03 9.18
N GLN A 13 8.49 10.18 9.50
CA GLN A 13 9.45 10.86 8.62
C GLN A 13 10.57 9.91 8.19
N GLY A 14 10.50 9.40 6.96
CA GLY A 14 11.45 8.40 6.45
C GLY A 14 12.93 8.83 6.50
N ARG A 15 13.22 10.13 6.29
CA ARG A 15 14.60 10.66 6.22
C ARG A 15 15.28 10.90 7.58
N LEU A 16 14.56 10.78 8.70
CA LEU A 16 15.12 10.94 10.05
C LEU A 16 15.34 9.60 10.76
N LEU A 17 14.97 8.49 10.12
CA LEU A 17 15.14 7.17 10.69
C LEU A 17 16.57 6.71 10.41
N PHE A 18 17.31 6.41 11.49
CA PHE A 18 18.61 5.76 11.40
C PHE A 18 18.52 4.35 10.79
N ASN A 19 17.32 3.79 10.70
CA ASN A 19 17.02 2.52 10.05
C ASN A 19 16.06 2.75 8.87
N GLU A 20 16.56 2.57 7.64
CA GLU A 20 15.76 2.71 6.41
C GLU A 20 14.61 1.70 6.34
N GLN A 21 14.66 0.58 7.06
CA GLN A 21 13.57 -0.42 7.13
C GLN A 21 12.36 0.06 7.95
N ALA A 22 12.49 1.14 8.72
CA ALA A 22 11.39 1.69 9.53
C ALA A 22 10.62 2.80 8.80
N ALA A 23 11.03 3.17 7.58
CA ALA A 23 10.35 4.19 6.80
C ALA A 23 9.01 3.67 6.24
N LEU A 24 8.08 4.59 5.96
CA LEU A 24 6.88 4.24 5.22
C LEU A 24 7.28 3.80 3.80
N GLU A 25 6.61 2.76 3.32
CA GLU A 25 6.74 2.24 1.96
C GLU A 25 5.42 2.40 1.22
N LEU A 26 5.52 2.69 -0.09
CA LEU A 26 4.37 2.72 -0.99
C LEU A 26 4.50 1.61 -2.02
N LEU A 27 3.66 0.59 -1.88
CA LEU A 27 3.51 -0.45 -2.89
C LEU A 27 2.36 -0.06 -3.83
N ILE A 28 2.65 -0.01 -5.13
CA ILE A 28 1.65 0.19 -6.18
C ILE A 28 1.60 -1.08 -7.02
N THR A 29 0.42 -1.63 -7.22
CA THR A 29 0.21 -2.84 -8.02
C THR A 29 -1.09 -2.74 -8.82
N VAL A 30 -1.09 -3.39 -9.99
CA VAL A 30 -2.29 -3.59 -10.82
C VAL A 30 -2.69 -5.05 -10.65
N VAL A 31 -3.96 -5.29 -10.35
CA VAL A 31 -4.51 -6.62 -10.03
C VAL A 31 -5.77 -6.80 -10.88
N PRO A 32 -6.00 -8.01 -11.43
CA PRO A 32 -7.24 -8.27 -12.16
C PRO A 32 -8.42 -8.31 -11.18
N ASP A 33 -9.59 -7.86 -11.65
CA ASP A 33 -10.80 -7.64 -10.84
C ASP A 33 -11.23 -8.87 -10.03
N ASP A 34 -11.04 -10.07 -10.58
CA ASP A 34 -11.39 -11.33 -9.95
C ASP A 34 -10.52 -11.65 -8.73
N ARG A 35 -9.31 -11.09 -8.65
CA ARG A 35 -8.38 -11.25 -7.52
C ARG A 35 -8.48 -10.15 -6.48
N VAL A 36 -9.08 -9.01 -6.81
CA VAL A 36 -9.20 -7.85 -5.88
C VAL A 36 -9.87 -8.26 -4.58
N ARG A 37 -10.97 -9.02 -4.63
CA ARG A 37 -11.72 -9.42 -3.42
C ARG A 37 -10.86 -10.22 -2.44
N GLY A 38 -10.05 -11.15 -2.94
CA GLY A 38 -9.16 -11.95 -2.10
C GLY A 38 -8.06 -11.11 -1.43
N LEU A 39 -7.47 -10.18 -2.20
CA LEU A 39 -6.47 -9.25 -1.68
C LEU A 39 -7.04 -8.37 -0.57
N LEU A 40 -8.22 -7.78 -0.79
CA LEU A 40 -8.92 -6.96 0.19
C LEU A 40 -9.21 -7.73 1.48
N ALA A 41 -9.71 -8.97 1.36
CA ALA A 41 -10.01 -9.81 2.51
C ALA A 41 -8.76 -10.14 3.34
N GLY A 42 -7.61 -10.35 2.68
CA GLY A 42 -6.34 -10.65 3.36
C GLY A 42 -5.69 -9.43 4.01
N LEU A 43 -5.77 -8.25 3.37
CA LEU A 43 -5.14 -7.03 3.88
C LEU A 43 -5.99 -6.28 4.92
N ARG A 44 -7.31 -6.46 4.91
CA ARG A 44 -8.19 -5.74 5.83
C ARG A 44 -7.85 -5.97 7.31
N PRO A 45 -7.67 -7.21 7.80
CA PRO A 45 -7.30 -7.44 9.20
C PRO A 45 -5.95 -6.81 9.57
N LEU A 46 -4.98 -6.85 8.66
CA LEU A 46 -3.68 -6.23 8.87
C LEU A 46 -3.82 -4.72 9.10
N LEU A 47 -4.63 -4.04 8.29
CA LEU A 47 -4.85 -2.60 8.39
C LEU A 47 -5.78 -2.21 9.56
N ASP A 48 -6.57 -3.16 10.08
CA ASP A 48 -7.35 -2.94 11.30
C ASP A 48 -6.44 -2.98 12.56
N GLU A 49 -5.34 -3.75 12.51
CA GLU A 49 -4.40 -3.90 13.63
C GLU A 49 -3.15 -3.01 13.53
N THR A 50 -2.81 -2.53 12.34
CA THR A 50 -1.56 -1.79 12.08
C THR A 50 -1.82 -0.48 11.37
N ALA A 51 -0.90 0.48 11.53
CA ALA A 51 -0.98 1.75 10.83
C ALA A 51 -0.71 1.55 9.33
N GLY A 52 -1.58 2.10 8.50
CA GLY A 52 -1.45 2.03 7.05
C GLY A 52 -2.75 2.39 6.36
N VAL A 53 -2.68 2.54 5.04
CA VAL A 53 -3.87 2.75 4.20
C VAL A 53 -3.71 1.97 2.91
N MET A 54 -4.83 1.57 2.33
CA MET A 54 -4.89 1.01 0.99
C MET A 54 -5.95 1.77 0.20
N PHE A 55 -5.58 2.19 -1.01
CA PHE A 55 -6.49 2.81 -1.95
C PHE A 55 -6.69 1.86 -3.13
N VAL A 56 -7.95 1.71 -3.55
CA VAL A 56 -8.32 0.92 -4.73
C VAL A 56 -9.04 1.83 -5.70
N THR A 57 -8.62 1.80 -6.95
CA THR A 57 -9.19 2.58 -8.06
C THR A 57 -9.16 1.73 -9.31
N ASP A 58 -10.15 1.93 -10.18
CA ASP A 58 -10.11 1.41 -11.54
C ASP A 58 -8.96 2.08 -12.30
N THR A 59 -8.31 1.33 -13.19
CA THR A 59 -7.21 1.83 -14.03
C THR A 59 -7.20 1.11 -15.38
N TYR A 60 -6.51 1.68 -16.36
CA TYR A 60 -6.36 1.12 -17.71
C TYR A 60 -4.87 0.99 -18.05
N VAL A 61 -4.48 -0.16 -18.58
CA VAL A 61 -3.10 -0.46 -18.98
C VAL A 61 -3.04 -0.88 -20.44
N SER A 62 -1.92 -0.59 -21.12
CA SER A 62 -1.74 -0.92 -22.54
C SER A 62 -1.50 -2.40 -22.82
N ARG A 63 -1.04 -3.16 -21.81
CA ARG A 63 -0.74 -4.60 -21.86
C ARG A 63 -1.44 -5.35 -20.72
N PRO A 64 -2.78 -5.51 -20.78
CA PRO A 64 -3.55 -6.17 -19.72
C PRO A 64 -3.11 -7.63 -19.49
N GLU A 65 -2.53 -8.28 -20.50
CA GLU A 65 -2.01 -9.65 -20.42
C GLU A 65 -0.85 -9.82 -19.43
N TYR A 66 -0.22 -8.74 -18.96
CA TYR A 66 0.81 -8.81 -17.91
C TYR A 66 0.23 -8.94 -16.50
N PHE A 67 -1.09 -8.77 -16.35
CA PHE A 67 -1.78 -8.71 -15.06
C PHE A 67 -2.95 -9.70 -14.98
N THR A 68 -2.90 -10.79 -15.74
CA THR A 68 -3.94 -11.84 -15.75
C THR A 68 -3.62 -13.01 -14.80
#